data_AF-A0A660S5X4-F1
#
_entry.id   AF-A0A660S5X4-F1
#
_cell.length_a   1.000
_cell.length_b   1.000
_cell.length_c   1.000
_cell.angle_alpha   90.00
_cell.angle_beta   90.00
_cell.angle_gamma   90.00
#
_symmetry.space_group_name_H-M   'P 1'
#
loop_
_entity.id
_entity.type
_entity.pdbx_description
1 polymer ?
#
loop_
_entity_poly.entity_id
_entity_poly.type
_entity_poly.pdbx_seq_one_letter_code
_entity_poly.pdbx_strand_id
1 'polypeptide(L)'
;MEGNYEAQFVVSFAHEIMKEIGINPKRLLLEWASAAEAARFVTLITKFTDEIKGLGKLGESENIEEETLKIRLEAAKEALEKAKLRMAFGKQAGKFRQKREKGESVDLELTEGLKKMIKEELSLHQIVLYLQKSPQSSSNLAKKLNIAEAEVEKYIASLTKKGKVTVREEGPAPLYVIKN
;
A
#
# COMPACT_ATOMS: atom_id res chain seq x y z
N MET A 1 -19.75 9.08 19.81
CA MET A 1 -18.53 8.31 19.45
C MET A 1 -18.45 8.24 17.93
N GLU A 2 -17.72 9.17 17.32
CA GLU A 2 -17.51 9.22 15.85
C GLU A 2 -16.14 8.66 15.44
N GLY A 3 -15.09 8.98 16.22
CA GLY A 3 -13.71 8.66 15.87
C GLY A 3 -13.35 7.17 15.88
N ASN A 4 -14.12 6.32 16.56
CA ASN A 4 -13.86 4.87 16.55
C ASN A 4 -14.08 4.25 15.16
N TYR A 5 -15.14 4.66 14.46
CA TYR A 5 -15.40 4.17 13.10
C TYR A 5 -14.41 4.73 12.08
N GLU A 6 -13.97 5.97 12.28
CA GLU A 6 -12.92 6.56 11.44
C GLU A 6 -11.60 5.82 11.61
N ALA A 7 -11.23 5.48 12.83
CA ALA A 7 -10.07 4.63 13.09
C ALA A 7 -10.21 3.25 12.45
N GLN A 8 -11.39 2.61 12.48
CA GLN A 8 -11.60 1.34 11.78
C GLN A 8 -11.43 1.47 10.26
N PHE A 9 -11.96 2.54 9.67
CA PHE A 9 -11.78 2.80 8.24
C PHE A 9 -10.30 3.06 7.88
N VAL A 10 -9.60 3.85 8.69
CA VAL A 10 -8.15 4.10 8.51
C VAL A 10 -7.37 2.79 8.57
N VAL A 11 -7.70 1.91 9.51
CA VAL A 11 -7.00 0.62 9.65
C VAL A 11 -7.35 -0.34 8.52
N SER A 12 -8.60 -0.40 8.06
CA SER A 12 -9.00 -1.12 6.85
C SER A 12 -8.20 -0.65 5.62
N PHE A 13 -8.05 0.67 5.48
CA PHE A 13 -7.26 1.26 4.41
C PHE A 13 -5.76 0.94 4.53
N ALA A 14 -5.20 1.03 5.72
CA ALA A 14 -3.81 0.66 6.00
C ALA A 14 -3.53 -0.82 5.73
N HIS A 15 -4.44 -1.71 6.14
CA HIS A 15 -4.34 -3.15 5.86
C HIS A 15 -4.33 -3.44 4.36
N GLU A 16 -5.12 -2.73 3.56
CA GLU A 16 -5.06 -2.90 2.10
C GLU A 16 -3.69 -2.49 1.54
N ILE A 17 -3.16 -1.35 1.97
CA ILE A 17 -1.83 -0.90 1.54
C ILE A 17 -0.76 -1.92 1.95
N MET A 18 -0.82 -2.42 3.18
CA MET A 18 0.11 -3.44 3.68
C MET A 18 0.07 -4.70 2.80
N LYS A 19 -1.11 -5.20 2.43
CA LYS A 19 -1.25 -6.34 1.51
C LYS A 19 -0.61 -6.06 0.16
N GLU A 20 -0.89 -4.90 -0.44
CA GLU A 20 -0.35 -4.51 -1.75
C GLU A 20 1.18 -4.40 -1.76
N ILE A 21 1.80 -4.03 -0.64
CA ILE A 21 3.27 -4.01 -0.50
C ILE A 21 3.84 -5.32 0.08
N GLY A 22 3.00 -6.33 0.30
CA GLY A 22 3.42 -7.65 0.79
C GLY A 22 3.79 -7.70 2.27
N ILE A 23 3.42 -6.70 3.07
CA ILE A 23 3.59 -6.71 4.53
C ILE A 23 2.38 -7.38 5.17
N ASN A 24 2.61 -8.27 6.15
CA ASN A 24 1.54 -8.94 6.84
C ASN A 24 0.64 -7.95 7.62
N PRO A 25 -0.67 -7.84 7.30
CA PRO A 25 -1.59 -6.90 7.97
C PRO A 25 -1.70 -7.09 9.48
N LYS A 26 -1.39 -8.29 9.99
CA LYS A 26 -1.33 -8.58 11.42
C LYS A 26 -0.29 -7.75 12.18
N ARG A 27 0.63 -7.08 11.48
CA ARG A 27 1.57 -6.13 12.10
C ARG A 27 0.90 -4.84 12.57
N LEU A 28 -0.38 -4.61 12.25
CA LEU A 28 -1.18 -3.49 12.70
C LEU A 28 -2.49 -4.00 13.33
N LEU A 29 -2.67 -3.73 14.62
CA LEU A 29 -3.87 -4.11 15.38
C LEU A 29 -4.68 -2.87 15.78
N LEU A 30 -6.02 -2.98 15.66
CA LEU A 30 -6.96 -2.03 16.23
C LEU A 30 -7.93 -2.76 17.15
N GLU A 31 -7.89 -2.40 18.44
CA GLU A 31 -8.73 -2.99 19.48
C GLU A 31 -9.24 -1.92 20.45
N TRP A 32 -10.44 -2.12 21.01
CA TRP A 32 -11.14 -1.11 21.82
C TRP A 32 -11.09 -1.43 23.29
N ALA A 33 -10.36 -0.70 24.13
CA ALA A 33 -10.42 -0.84 25.59
C ALA A 33 -10.93 0.45 26.23
N SER A 34 -11.88 0.34 27.17
CA SER A 34 -12.28 1.46 28.01
C SER A 34 -11.27 1.71 29.14
N ALA A 35 -11.33 2.90 29.75
CA ALA A 35 -10.44 3.28 30.84
C ALA A 35 -10.56 2.38 32.09
N ALA A 36 -11.69 1.69 32.26
CA ALA A 36 -11.93 0.78 33.38
C ALA A 36 -11.40 -0.65 33.13
N GLU A 37 -10.94 -0.97 31.93
CA GLU A 37 -10.59 -2.34 31.51
C GLU A 37 -9.08 -2.60 31.51
N ALA A 38 -8.39 -2.25 32.60
CA ALA A 38 -6.93 -2.40 32.71
C ALA A 38 -6.44 -3.83 32.42
N ALA A 39 -7.11 -4.86 32.96
CA ALA A 39 -6.76 -6.26 32.72
C ALA A 39 -6.88 -6.67 31.25
N ARG A 40 -7.88 -6.14 30.54
CA ARG A 40 -8.08 -6.39 29.10
C ARG A 40 -6.98 -5.70 28.28
N PHE A 41 -6.64 -4.45 28.61
CA PHE A 41 -5.54 -3.75 27.96
C PHE A 41 -4.22 -4.52 28.07
N VAL A 42 -3.86 -4.98 29.26
CA VAL A 42 -2.66 -5.83 29.47
C VAL A 42 -2.72 -7.07 28.58
N THR A 43 -3.85 -7.78 28.57
CA THR A 43 -4.04 -8.97 27.75
C THR A 43 -3.85 -8.69 26.25
N LEU A 44 -4.41 -7.59 25.74
CA LEU A 44 -4.29 -7.20 24.34
C LEU A 44 -2.84 -6.90 23.95
N ILE A 45 -2.13 -6.11 24.76
CA ILE A 45 -0.74 -5.75 24.49
C ILE A 45 0.18 -6.99 24.58
N THR A 46 -0.03 -7.86 25.56
CA THR A 46 0.72 -9.11 25.67
C THR A 46 0.53 -9.98 24.43
N LYS A 47 -0.73 -10.24 24.04
CA LYS A 47 -1.04 -11.05 22.84
C LYS A 47 -0.46 -10.46 21.56
N PHE A 48 -0.60 -9.16 21.37
CA PHE A 48 -0.03 -8.50 20.19
C PHE A 48 1.50 -8.54 20.19
N THR A 49 2.14 -8.36 21.35
CA THR A 49 3.59 -8.47 21.48
C THR A 49 4.06 -9.88 21.10
N ASP A 50 3.37 -10.91 21.56
CA ASP A 50 3.70 -12.29 21.22
C ASP A 50 3.44 -12.60 19.73
N GLU A 51 2.38 -12.03 19.14
CA GLU A 51 2.13 -12.13 17.70
C GLU A 51 3.24 -11.49 16.87
N ILE A 52 3.68 -10.26 17.23
CA ILE A 52 4.79 -9.59 16.54
C ILE A 52 6.11 -10.35 16.70
N LYS A 53 6.39 -10.91 17.88
CA LYS A 53 7.56 -11.78 18.10
C LYS A 53 7.48 -13.04 17.23
N GLY A 54 6.32 -13.66 17.14
CA GLY A 54 6.07 -14.83 16.29
C GLY A 54 6.23 -14.53 14.80
N LEU A 55 5.85 -13.32 14.37
CA LEU A 55 6.10 -12.83 13.00
C LEU A 55 7.56 -12.45 12.75
N GLY A 56 8.41 -12.35 13.77
CA GLY A 56 9.80 -11.94 13.60
C GLY A 56 9.98 -10.55 12.97
N LYS A 57 11.19 -10.30 12.46
CA LYS A 57 11.55 -9.00 11.87
C LYS A 57 10.76 -8.71 10.61
N LEU A 58 10.46 -7.43 10.39
CA LEU A 58 9.76 -6.95 9.20
C LEU A 58 10.58 -7.29 7.95
N GLY A 59 9.92 -7.90 6.95
CA GLY A 59 10.54 -8.29 5.69
C GLY A 59 11.07 -9.71 5.71
N GLU A 60 11.74 -10.13 6.79
CA GLU A 60 12.28 -11.50 6.91
C GLU A 60 11.16 -12.54 6.84
N SER A 61 10.09 -12.40 7.63
CA SER A 61 8.98 -13.38 7.64
C SER A 61 8.13 -13.36 6.37
N GLU A 62 8.16 -12.23 5.66
CA GLU A 62 7.48 -12.04 4.39
C GLU A 62 8.34 -12.48 3.20
N ASN A 63 9.58 -12.93 3.44
CA ASN A 63 10.58 -13.25 2.42
C ASN A 63 10.86 -12.09 1.44
N ILE A 64 10.95 -10.87 1.97
CA ILE A 64 11.23 -9.64 1.22
C ILE A 64 12.66 -9.20 1.52
N GLU A 65 13.45 -9.01 0.46
CA GLU A 65 14.80 -8.46 0.54
C GLU A 65 14.77 -6.99 1.02
N GLU A 66 15.78 -6.57 1.78
CA GLU A 66 15.78 -5.29 2.51
C GLU A 66 15.61 -4.06 1.59
N GLU A 67 16.33 -3.99 0.47
CA GLU A 67 16.21 -2.90 -0.49
C GLU A 67 14.82 -2.89 -1.15
N THR A 68 14.29 -4.07 -1.49
CA THR A 68 12.93 -4.24 -1.99
C THR A 68 11.89 -3.74 -0.98
N LEU A 69 12.06 -4.06 0.30
CA LEU A 69 11.18 -3.57 1.37
C LEU A 69 11.23 -2.05 1.48
N LYS A 70 12.43 -1.45 1.44
CA LYS A 70 12.60 0.01 1.47
C LYS A 70 11.89 0.70 0.30
N ILE A 71 12.06 0.18 -0.91
CA ILE A 71 11.39 0.71 -2.12
C ILE A 71 9.87 0.62 -1.99
N ARG A 72 9.34 -0.51 -1.50
CA ARG A 72 7.91 -0.70 -1.29
C ARG A 72 7.32 0.26 -0.26
N LEU A 73 8.02 0.46 0.85
CA LEU A 73 7.61 1.42 1.90
C LEU A 73 7.64 2.86 1.39
N GLU A 74 8.70 3.27 0.68
CA GLU A 74 8.78 4.63 0.13
C GLU A 74 7.72 4.85 -0.95
N ALA A 75 7.48 3.87 -1.83
CA ALA A 75 6.40 3.94 -2.81
C ALA A 75 5.03 4.10 -2.16
N ALA A 76 4.78 3.40 -1.06
CA ALA A 76 3.54 3.54 -0.30
C ALA A 76 3.37 4.94 0.27
N LYS A 77 4.42 5.47 0.92
CA LYS A 77 4.42 6.83 1.43
C LYS A 77 4.15 7.85 0.32
N GLU A 78 4.89 7.80 -0.80
CA GLU A 78 4.73 8.74 -1.91
C GLU A 78 3.34 8.66 -2.56
N ALA A 79 2.77 7.46 -2.68
CA ALA A 79 1.43 7.25 -3.21
C ALA A 79 0.37 7.86 -2.28
N LEU A 80 0.48 7.64 -0.97
CA LEU A 80 -0.45 8.20 0.03
C LEU A 80 -0.39 9.73 0.10
N GLU A 81 0.77 10.31 -0.22
CA GLU A 81 0.95 11.75 -0.37
C GLU A 81 0.38 12.33 -1.68
N LYS A 82 -0.23 11.52 -2.56
CA LYS A 82 -0.94 12.06 -3.73
C LYS A 82 -2.35 12.52 -3.38
N ALA A 83 -2.66 13.74 -3.84
CA ALA A 83 -3.97 14.35 -3.67
C ALA A 83 -5.10 13.45 -4.18
N LYS A 84 -4.88 12.74 -5.30
CA LYS A 84 -5.84 11.80 -5.88
C LYS A 84 -6.25 10.69 -4.90
N LEU A 85 -5.29 10.01 -4.27
CA LEU A 85 -5.59 8.96 -3.29
C LEU A 85 -6.22 9.54 -2.03
N ARG A 86 -5.73 10.68 -1.52
CA ARG A 86 -6.35 11.35 -0.36
C ARG A 86 -7.80 11.74 -0.62
N MET A 87 -8.11 12.26 -1.80
CA MET A 87 -9.48 12.62 -2.19
C MET A 87 -10.37 11.39 -2.32
N ALA A 88 -9.88 10.30 -2.90
CA ALA A 88 -10.63 9.04 -3.02
C ALA A 88 -10.92 8.42 -1.65
N PHE A 89 -9.91 8.40 -0.77
CA PHE A 89 -10.04 8.02 0.64
C PHE A 89 -11.11 8.87 1.34
N GLY A 90 -10.99 10.21 1.30
CA GLY A 90 -11.92 11.12 1.96
C GLY A 90 -13.36 11.00 1.44
N LYS A 91 -13.54 10.78 0.14
CA LYS A 91 -14.85 10.53 -0.47
C LYS A 91 -15.50 9.25 0.08
N GLN A 92 -14.72 8.17 0.20
CA GLN A 92 -15.25 6.92 0.74
C GLN A 92 -15.54 7.04 2.26
N ALA A 93 -14.65 7.66 3.03
CA ALA A 93 -14.88 7.96 4.44
C ALA A 93 -16.16 8.77 4.67
N GLY A 94 -16.39 9.80 3.84
CA GLY A 94 -17.59 10.65 3.92
C GLY A 94 -18.88 9.87 3.64
N LYS A 95 -18.87 8.91 2.71
CA LYS A 95 -20.02 8.04 2.46
C LYS A 95 -20.36 7.18 3.67
N PHE A 96 -19.34 6.62 4.33
CA PHE A 96 -19.55 5.83 5.54
C PHE A 96 -20.12 6.66 6.68
N ARG A 97 -19.61 7.88 6.87
CA ARG A 97 -20.19 8.83 7.84
C ARG A 97 -21.69 9.06 7.56
N GLN A 98 -22.04 9.38 6.31
CA GLN A 98 -23.42 9.65 5.92
C GLN A 98 -24.36 8.44 6.10
N LYS A 99 -23.91 7.23 5.77
CA LYS A 99 -24.70 6.01 6.00
C LYS A 99 -25.00 5.80 7.48
N ARG A 100 -24.01 6.03 8.36
CA ARG A 100 -24.20 5.91 9.80
C ARG A 100 -25.15 6.96 10.37
N GLU A 101 -25.06 8.20 9.92
CA GLU A 101 -25.99 9.27 10.33
C GLU A 101 -27.45 8.90 10.01
N LYS A 102 -27.66 8.08 8.97
CA LYS A 102 -28.98 7.54 8.60
C LYS A 102 -29.35 6.24 9.32
N GLY A 103 -28.49 5.72 10.20
CA GLY A 103 -28.69 4.44 10.89
C GLY A 103 -28.52 3.21 10.01
N GLU A 104 -27.91 3.36 8.82
CA GLU A 104 -27.67 2.24 7.91
C GLU A 104 -26.46 1.41 8.38
N SER A 105 -26.47 0.12 8.02
CA SER A 105 -25.28 -0.72 8.19
C SER A 105 -24.13 -0.21 7.32
N VAL A 106 -22.93 -0.15 7.89
CA VAL A 106 -21.71 0.29 7.21
C VAL A 106 -20.73 -0.85 7.13
N ASP A 107 -20.47 -1.25 5.89
CA ASP A 107 -19.34 -2.09 5.53
C ASP A 107 -18.11 -1.19 5.33
N LEU A 108 -17.05 -1.44 6.09
CA LEU A 108 -15.80 -0.67 6.08
C LEU A 108 -14.79 -1.19 5.04
N GLU A 109 -15.19 -2.15 4.21
CA GLU A 109 -14.39 -2.59 3.09
C GLU A 109 -14.15 -1.47 2.07
N LEU A 110 -12.92 -1.43 1.55
CA LEU A 110 -12.60 -0.51 0.47
C LEU A 110 -13.36 -0.90 -0.79
N THR A 111 -13.84 0.08 -1.53
CA THR A 111 -14.44 -0.20 -2.84
C THR A 111 -13.39 -0.76 -3.79
N GLU A 112 -13.77 -1.66 -4.70
CA GLU A 112 -12.86 -2.20 -5.72
C GLU A 112 -12.18 -1.10 -6.55
N GLY A 113 -12.88 0.01 -6.80
CA GLY A 113 -12.30 1.17 -7.47
C GLY A 113 -11.18 1.84 -6.67
N LEU A 114 -11.30 1.91 -5.33
CA LEU A 114 -10.25 2.44 -4.46
C LEU A 114 -9.09 1.44 -4.34
N LYS A 115 -9.36 0.14 -4.16
CA LYS A 115 -8.31 -0.91 -4.13
C LYS A 115 -7.47 -0.88 -5.42
N LYS A 116 -8.13 -0.84 -6.58
CA LYS A 116 -7.46 -0.69 -7.88
C LYS A 116 -6.63 0.59 -7.96
N MET A 117 -7.14 1.71 -7.46
CA MET A 117 -6.39 2.97 -7.46
C MET A 117 -5.15 2.90 -6.56
N ILE A 118 -5.25 2.25 -5.39
CA ILE A 118 -4.10 2.00 -4.51
C ILE A 118 -3.05 1.18 -5.26
N LYS A 119 -3.43 0.01 -5.82
CA LYS A 119 -2.52 -0.85 -6.59
C LYS A 119 -1.83 -0.10 -7.73
N GLU A 120 -2.58 0.68 -8.50
CA GLU A 120 -2.05 1.46 -9.63
C GLU A 120 -1.04 2.52 -9.18
N GLU A 121 -1.36 3.32 -8.17
CA GLU A 121 -0.47 4.37 -7.66
C GLU A 121 0.78 3.76 -7.01
N LEU A 122 0.64 2.69 -6.21
CA LEU A 122 1.78 1.97 -5.63
C LEU A 122 2.71 1.42 -6.70
N SER A 123 2.17 0.78 -7.73
CA SER A 123 2.97 0.20 -8.83
C SER A 123 3.73 1.28 -9.60
N LEU A 124 3.10 2.43 -9.88
CA LEU A 124 3.75 3.56 -10.56
C LEU A 124 4.94 4.10 -9.76
N HIS A 125 4.79 4.29 -8.45
CA HIS A 125 5.87 4.81 -7.60
C HIS A 125 7.00 3.78 -7.42
N GLN A 126 6.68 2.50 -7.26
CA GLN A 126 7.69 1.43 -7.24
C GLN A 126 8.51 1.39 -8.53
N ILE A 127 7.86 1.46 -9.70
CA ILE A 127 8.56 1.51 -11.00
C ILE A 127 9.52 2.69 -11.04
N VAL A 128 9.07 3.89 -10.67
CA VAL A 128 9.91 5.09 -10.66
C VAL A 128 11.12 4.90 -9.74
N LEU A 129 10.92 4.43 -8.51
CA LEU A 129 11.99 4.22 -7.54
C LEU A 129 13.01 3.17 -8.00
N TYR A 130 12.57 2.07 -8.62
CA TYR A 130 13.49 1.09 -9.21
C TYR A 130 14.30 1.68 -10.35
N LEU A 131 13.67 2.47 -11.24
CA LEU A 131 14.33 3.11 -12.37
C LEU A 131 15.31 4.22 -11.95
N GLN A 132 15.09 4.86 -10.80
CA GLN A 132 16.03 5.81 -10.21
C GLN A 132 17.31 5.12 -9.71
N LYS A 133 17.21 3.86 -9.29
CA LYS A 133 18.35 3.07 -8.81
C LYS A 133 19.21 2.56 -9.97
N SER A 134 18.57 2.06 -11.03
CA SER A 134 19.26 1.55 -12.22
C SER A 134 18.29 1.37 -13.40
N PRO A 135 18.79 1.31 -14.64
CA PRO A 135 17.99 0.89 -15.79
C PRO A 135 17.35 -0.49 -15.56
N GLN A 136 16.09 -0.67 -15.92
CA GLN A 136 15.37 -1.94 -15.77
C GLN A 136 14.58 -2.29 -17.03
N SER A 137 14.42 -3.58 -17.32
CA SER A 137 13.46 -4.07 -18.30
C SER A 137 12.06 -4.24 -17.69
N SER A 138 11.04 -4.30 -18.53
CA SER A 138 9.65 -4.62 -18.14
C SER A 138 9.58 -5.96 -17.40
N SER A 139 10.26 -7.00 -17.90
CA SER A 139 10.28 -8.33 -17.30
C SER A 139 10.91 -8.36 -15.91
N ASN A 140 11.97 -7.58 -15.67
CA ASN A 140 12.60 -7.50 -14.35
C ASN A 140 11.67 -6.79 -13.35
N LEU A 141 11.08 -5.67 -13.76
CA LEU A 141 10.08 -4.96 -12.95
C LEU A 141 8.86 -5.83 -12.64
N ALA A 142 8.37 -6.60 -13.61
CA ALA A 142 7.24 -7.52 -13.43
C ALA A 142 7.51 -8.53 -12.31
N LYS A 143 8.72 -9.12 -12.29
CA LYS A 143 9.15 -10.04 -11.22
C LYS A 143 9.26 -9.34 -9.87
N LYS A 144 9.85 -8.15 -9.81
CA LYS A 144 10.03 -7.37 -8.56
C LYS A 144 8.70 -6.92 -7.94
N LEU A 145 7.76 -6.50 -8.78
CA LEU A 145 6.44 -6.03 -8.37
C LEU A 145 5.44 -7.18 -8.20
N ASN A 146 5.76 -8.39 -8.68
CA ASN A 146 4.85 -9.54 -8.73
C ASN A 146 3.53 -9.22 -9.47
N ILE A 147 3.65 -8.59 -10.65
CA ILE A 147 2.52 -8.26 -11.53
C ILE A 147 2.80 -8.70 -12.96
N ALA A 148 1.79 -8.69 -13.81
CA ALA A 148 1.97 -9.07 -15.21
C ALA A 148 2.86 -8.06 -15.95
N GLU A 149 3.72 -8.54 -16.84
CA GLU A 149 4.62 -7.68 -17.63
C GLU A 149 3.85 -6.64 -18.46
N ALA A 150 2.69 -7.02 -19.01
CA ALA A 150 1.79 -6.10 -19.71
C ALA A 150 1.25 -4.97 -18.81
N GLU A 151 1.06 -5.21 -17.50
CA GLU A 151 0.67 -4.14 -16.56
C GLU A 151 1.84 -3.17 -16.34
N VAL A 152 3.06 -3.67 -16.22
CA VAL A 152 4.27 -2.85 -16.13
C VAL A 152 4.42 -1.98 -17.37
N GLU A 153 4.32 -2.56 -18.56
CA GLU A 153 4.43 -1.84 -19.84
C GLU A 153 3.38 -0.73 -19.95
N LYS A 154 2.13 -1.00 -19.54
CA LYS A 154 1.06 0.00 -19.46
C LYS A 154 1.44 1.16 -18.53
N TYR A 155 2.01 0.88 -17.36
CA TYR A 155 2.43 1.92 -16.41
C TYR A 155 3.61 2.73 -16.94
N ILE A 156 4.59 2.06 -17.55
CA ILE A 156 5.72 2.70 -18.20
C ILE A 156 5.25 3.60 -19.33
N ALA A 157 4.35 3.15 -20.20
CA ALA A 157 3.78 3.99 -21.26
C ALA A 157 3.10 5.25 -20.70
N SER A 158 2.40 5.14 -19.55
CA SER A 158 1.84 6.30 -18.84
C SER A 158 2.92 7.26 -18.33
N LEU A 159 4.02 6.73 -17.78
CA LEU A 159 5.15 7.52 -17.28
C LEU A 159 5.92 8.19 -18.43
N THR A 160 6.12 7.51 -19.55
CA THR A 160 6.72 8.05 -20.78
C THR A 160 5.87 9.18 -21.35
N LYS A 161 4.54 9.01 -21.43
CA LYS A 161 3.62 10.08 -21.85
C LYS A 161 3.70 11.32 -20.94
N LYS A 162 4.00 11.13 -19.65
CA LYS A 162 4.23 12.20 -18.67
C LYS A 162 5.67 12.74 -18.69
N GLY A 163 6.52 12.24 -19.57
CA GLY A 163 7.91 12.67 -19.70
C GLY A 163 8.83 12.24 -18.55
N LYS A 164 8.43 11.24 -17.73
CA LYS A 164 9.22 10.79 -16.56
C LYS A 164 10.21 9.66 -16.88
N VAL A 165 9.90 8.87 -17.89
CA VAL A 165 10.66 7.67 -18.28
C VAL A 165 10.99 7.75 -19.76
N THR A 166 12.17 7.27 -20.14
CA THR A 166 12.56 7.06 -21.54
C THR A 166 13.11 5.65 -21.74
N VAL A 167 13.06 5.17 -22.97
CA VAL A 167 13.65 3.91 -23.40
C VAL A 167 15.09 4.12 -23.85
N ARG A 168 15.94 3.15 -23.54
CA ARG A 168 17.23 2.91 -24.19
C ARG A 168 17.17 1.55 -24.86
N GLU A 169 17.45 1.52 -26.16
CA GLU A 169 17.58 0.28 -26.93
C GLU A 169 19.01 -0.26 -26.80
N GLU A 170 19.36 -0.74 -25.60
CA GLU A 170 20.65 -1.35 -25.31
C GLU A 170 20.46 -2.87 -25.08
N GLY A 171 20.92 -3.69 -26.02
CA GLY A 171 20.91 -5.15 -25.89
C GLY A 171 19.62 -5.84 -26.40
N PRO A 172 19.35 -7.08 -25.96
CA PRO A 172 18.29 -7.91 -26.53
C PRO A 172 16.87 -7.52 -26.11
N ALA A 173 16.71 -6.61 -25.13
CA ALA A 173 15.42 -6.11 -24.66
C ALA A 173 15.50 -4.63 -24.30
N PRO A 174 14.41 -3.85 -24.45
CA PRO A 174 14.39 -2.44 -24.06
C PRO A 174 14.68 -2.25 -22.58
N LEU A 175 15.54 -1.28 -22.27
CA LEU A 175 15.78 -0.83 -20.90
C LEU A 175 15.11 0.52 -20.70
N TYR A 176 14.38 0.66 -19.62
CA TYR A 176 13.75 1.91 -19.22
C TYR A 176 14.66 2.65 -18.24
N VAL A 177 14.68 3.97 -18.32
CA VAL A 177 15.43 4.85 -17.42
C VAL A 177 14.62 6.08 -17.06
N ILE A 178 14.89 6.67 -15.89
CA ILE A 178 14.33 7.98 -15.53
C ILE A 178 14.87 9.04 -16.48
N LYS A 179 13.97 9.91 -16.94
CA LYS A 179 14.32 11.11 -17.68
C LYS A 179 14.64 12.22 -16.66
N ASN A 180 15.91 12.61 -16.60
CA ASN A 180 16.37 13.77 -15.85
C ASN A 180 15.92 15.07 -16.52
#